data_AF-A0AAD7CCE0-F1
#
_entry.id   AF-A0AAD7CCE0-F1
#
_cell.length_a   1.000
_cell.length_b   1.000
_cell.length_c   1.000
_cell.angle_alpha   90.00
_cell.angle_beta   90.00
_cell.angle_gamma   90.00
#
_symmetry.space_group_name_H-M   'P 1'
#
loop_
_entity.id
_entity.type
_entity.pdbx_description
1 polymer ?
#
loop_
_entity_poly.entity_id
_entity_poly.type
_entity_poly.pdbx_seq_one_letter_code
_entity_poly.pdbx_strand_id
1 'polypeptide(L)'
;MEGILIFAGLFSAVLTAFIIESYPTLVPDSGDATVQLLSQISQQLAAAANGSAFQMPSPAPPFSPSATSLVCNTFWFTSLGFSFSCALIPTLVEQWAREFLHKADMRSAPGVRARIFSFLYYGLKKFNMHKVVDVIPLLLHVSLFLFFAGLVAFLIPINIPMAAVAAFMLACITVVYAALTILPLLYLDCPYRTPLS
;
A
#
# COMPACT_ATOMS: atom_id res chain seq x y z
N MET A 1 -3.85 -15.50 13.30
CA MET A 1 -2.83 -14.65 12.65
C MET A 1 -2.60 -15.08 11.21
N GLU A 2 -2.60 -16.38 10.91
CA GLU A 2 -2.53 -16.94 9.54
C GLU A 2 -3.37 -16.19 8.48
N GLY A 3 -4.66 -15.92 8.74
CA GLY A 3 -5.52 -15.24 7.77
C GLY A 3 -5.05 -13.83 7.39
N ILE A 4 -4.47 -13.08 8.34
CA ILE A 4 -3.92 -11.74 8.08
C ILE A 4 -2.65 -11.83 7.23
N LEU A 5 -1.82 -12.85 7.46
CA LEU A 5 -0.60 -13.07 6.70
C LEU A 5 -0.89 -13.46 5.25
N ILE A 6 -1.83 -14.37 5.04
CA ILE A 6 -2.28 -14.78 3.70
C ILE A 6 -2.88 -13.56 2.97
N PHE A 7 -3.74 -12.79 3.65
CA PHE A 7 -4.32 -11.59 3.08
C PHE A 7 -3.25 -10.55 2.71
N ALA A 8 -2.31 -10.25 3.61
CA ALA A 8 -1.22 -9.31 3.35
C ALA A 8 -0.35 -9.75 2.17
N GLY A 9 -0.05 -11.06 2.06
CA GLY A 9 0.69 -11.62 0.93
C GLY A 9 -0.05 -11.45 -0.40
N LEU A 10 -1.33 -11.83 -0.46
CA LEU A 10 -2.17 -11.68 -1.66
C LEU A 10 -2.34 -10.21 -2.05
N PHE A 11 -2.60 -9.35 -1.08
CA PHE A 11 -2.74 -7.92 -1.30
C PHE A 11 -1.44 -7.29 -1.81
N SER A 12 -0.28 -7.64 -1.24
CA SER A 12 1.03 -7.20 -1.73
C SER A 12 1.31 -7.69 -3.15
N ALA A 13 0.87 -8.90 -3.53
CA ALA A 13 1.02 -9.40 -4.89
C ALA A 13 0.20 -8.58 -5.90
N VAL A 14 -1.07 -8.30 -5.57
CA VAL A 14 -1.93 -7.42 -6.38
C VAL A 14 -1.31 -6.04 -6.50
N LEU A 15 -0.88 -5.45 -5.39
CA LEU A 15 -0.27 -4.12 -5.36
C LEU A 15 1.02 -4.05 -6.18
N THR A 16 1.82 -5.11 -6.15
CA THR A 16 3.05 -5.23 -6.95
C THR A 16 2.75 -5.25 -8.44
N ALA A 17 1.66 -5.90 -8.88
CA ALA A 17 1.25 -5.88 -10.28
C ALA A 17 0.94 -4.46 -10.76
N PHE A 18 0.24 -3.66 -9.94
CA PHE A 18 -0.03 -2.26 -10.24
C PHE A 18 1.24 -1.40 -10.25
N ILE A 19 2.14 -1.60 -9.28
CA ILE A 19 3.43 -0.90 -9.24
C ILE A 19 4.28 -1.20 -10.47
N ILE A 20 4.31 -2.46 -10.94
CA ILE A 20 5.04 -2.84 -12.16
C ILE A 20 4.49 -2.08 -13.37
N GLU A 21 3.17 -1.91 -13.45
CA GLU A 21 2.53 -1.18 -14.55
C GLU A 21 2.72 0.34 -14.46
N SER A 22 2.73 0.93 -13.25
CA SER A 22 2.91 2.38 -13.10
C SER A 22 4.36 2.83 -13.04
N TYR A 23 5.29 1.97 -12.66
CA TYR A 23 6.71 2.33 -12.54
C TYR A 23 7.31 2.90 -13.84
N PRO A 24 7.00 2.37 -15.04
CA PRO A 24 7.44 2.95 -16.30
C PRO A 24 7.07 4.43 -16.47
N THR A 25 5.96 4.89 -15.88
CA THR A 25 5.54 6.30 -15.98
C THR A 25 6.42 7.28 -15.20
N LEU A 26 7.32 6.77 -14.35
CA LEU A 26 8.30 7.56 -13.59
C LEU A 26 9.66 7.65 -14.29
N VAL A 27 9.87 6.87 -15.35
CA VAL A 27 11.14 6.78 -16.07
C VAL A 27 10.93 7.32 -17.50
N PRO A 28 11.92 7.99 -18.11
CA PRO A 28 11.80 8.41 -19.49
C PRO A 28 11.60 7.21 -20.41
N ASP A 29 10.56 7.24 -21.24
CA ASP A 29 10.34 6.19 -22.23
C ASP A 29 11.34 6.34 -23.39
N SER A 30 12.12 5.28 -23.64
CA SER A 30 13.02 5.21 -24.79
C SER A 30 12.25 5.15 -26.11
N GLY A 31 11.01 4.67 -26.10
CA GLY A 31 10.08 4.69 -27.23
C GLY A 31 9.80 6.11 -27.71
N ASP A 32 9.40 7.00 -26.81
CA ASP A 32 9.15 8.42 -27.10
C ASP A 32 10.40 9.11 -27.67
N ALA A 33 11.59 8.83 -27.12
CA ALA A 33 12.84 9.36 -27.67
C ALA A 33 13.05 8.89 -29.13
N THR A 34 12.71 7.64 -29.43
CA THR A 34 12.83 7.06 -30.78
C THR A 34 11.82 7.69 -31.74
N VAL A 35 10.58 7.91 -31.31
CA VAL A 35 9.54 8.60 -32.11
C VAL A 35 9.93 10.04 -32.38
N GLN A 36 10.47 10.74 -31.38
CA GLN A 36 10.98 12.09 -31.57
C GLN A 36 12.11 12.11 -32.59
N LEU A 37 13.09 11.20 -32.50
CA LEU A 37 14.17 11.08 -33.49
C LEU A 37 13.63 10.75 -34.89
N LEU A 38 12.65 9.85 -35.02
CA LEU A 38 12.01 9.54 -36.30
C LEU A 38 11.31 10.76 -36.89
N SER A 39 10.61 11.55 -36.07
CA SER A 39 9.96 12.78 -36.50
C SER A 39 10.97 13.82 -36.99
N GLN A 40 12.13 13.92 -36.32
CA GLN A 40 13.22 14.79 -36.74
C GLN A 40 13.80 14.35 -38.07
N ILE A 41 14.07 13.05 -38.24
CA ILE A 41 14.58 12.49 -39.51
C ILE A 41 13.57 12.72 -40.64
N SER A 42 12.28 12.52 -40.38
CA SER A 42 11.20 12.78 -41.36
C SER A 42 11.16 14.24 -41.79
N GLN A 43 11.27 15.18 -40.85
CA GLN A 43 11.33 16.62 -41.13
C GLN A 43 12.61 17.00 -41.90
N GLN A 44 13.75 16.40 -41.56
CA GLN A 44 15.00 16.57 -42.32
C GLN A 44 14.85 16.12 -43.77
N LEU A 45 14.26 14.95 -43.98
CA LEU A 45 14.07 14.38 -45.32
C LEU A 45 13.10 15.23 -46.15
N ALA A 46 12.02 15.72 -45.54
CA ALA A 46 11.06 16.62 -46.18
C ALA A 46 11.69 17.98 -46.52
N ALA A 47 12.50 18.55 -45.62
CA ALA A 47 13.19 19.81 -45.87
C ALA A 47 14.22 19.68 -47.00
N ALA A 48 14.94 18.56 -47.06
CA ALA A 48 15.88 18.25 -48.14
C ALA A 48 15.17 18.09 -49.50
N ALA A 49 14.00 17.45 -49.53
CA ALA A 49 13.19 17.29 -50.75
C ALA A 49 12.64 18.63 -51.27
N ASN A 50 12.27 19.55 -50.37
CA ASN A 50 11.71 20.86 -50.72
C ASN A 50 12.76 21.97 -50.89
N GLY A 51 14.05 21.68 -50.72
CA GLY A 51 15.14 22.66 -50.82
C GLY A 51 15.13 23.74 -49.72
N SER A 52 14.39 23.53 -48.64
CA SER A 52 14.29 24.45 -47.49
C SER A 52 15.38 24.17 -46.45
N ALA A 53 15.87 25.21 -45.77
CA ALA A 53 16.84 25.05 -44.70
C ALA A 53 16.23 24.28 -43.51
N PHE A 54 16.88 23.20 -43.08
CA PHE A 54 16.48 22.46 -41.89
C PHE A 54 16.87 23.25 -40.63
N GLN A 55 15.87 23.68 -39.86
CA GLN A 55 16.07 24.28 -38.55
C GLN A 55 16.12 23.18 -37.50
N MET A 56 17.25 23.04 -36.81
CA MET A 56 17.41 22.07 -35.73
C MET A 56 16.42 22.40 -34.60
N PRO A 57 15.56 21.46 -34.19
CA PRO A 57 14.67 21.69 -33.06
C PRO A 57 15.47 21.98 -31.79
N SER A 58 14.96 22.89 -30.95
CA SER A 58 15.50 23.11 -29.60
C SER A 58 15.59 21.78 -28.85
N PRO A 59 16.62 21.57 -28.00
CA PRO A 59 16.70 20.39 -27.16
C PRO A 59 15.41 20.23 -26.35
N ALA A 60 14.87 19.01 -26.35
CA ALA A 60 13.66 18.69 -25.60
C ALA A 60 13.85 19.03 -24.12
N PRO A 61 12.81 19.54 -23.43
CA PRO A 61 12.89 19.77 -22.00
C PRO A 61 13.22 18.47 -21.26
N PRO A 62 13.92 18.54 -20.12
CA PRO A 62 14.24 17.37 -19.32
C PRO A 62 12.95 16.65 -18.92
N PHE A 63 12.99 15.31 -18.93
CA PHE A 63 11.86 14.49 -18.54
C PHE A 63 11.39 14.85 -17.13
N SER A 64 10.09 15.13 -17.01
CA SER A 64 9.43 15.38 -15.73
C SER A 64 8.18 14.50 -15.67
N PRO A 65 8.09 13.56 -14.71
CA PRO A 65 6.93 12.70 -14.60
C PRO A 65 5.69 13.51 -14.21
N SER A 66 4.53 13.04 -14.66
CA SER A 66 3.25 13.66 -14.32
C SER A 66 3.03 13.70 -12.80
N ALA A 67 2.48 14.81 -12.29
CA ALA A 67 2.13 14.91 -10.87
C ALA A 67 1.21 13.75 -10.43
N THR A 68 0.31 13.31 -11.30
CA THR A 68 -0.61 12.20 -11.01
C THR A 68 0.11 10.85 -10.90
N SER A 69 1.13 10.60 -11.73
CA SER A 69 1.91 9.36 -11.64
C SER A 69 2.77 9.33 -10.38
N LEU A 70 3.36 10.46 -9.99
CA LEU A 70 4.09 10.59 -8.73
C LEU A 70 3.20 10.31 -7.52
N VAL A 71 2.01 10.92 -7.46
CA VAL A 71 1.06 10.73 -6.35
C VAL A 71 0.60 9.27 -6.28
N CYS A 72 0.24 8.68 -7.41
CA CYS A 72 -0.19 7.29 -7.49
C CYS A 72 0.90 6.33 -6.96
N ASN A 73 2.11 6.40 -7.52
CA ASN A 73 3.21 5.53 -7.12
C ASN A 73 3.56 5.72 -5.63
N THR A 74 3.54 6.95 -5.12
CA THR A 74 3.78 7.23 -3.69
C THR A 74 2.75 6.52 -2.81
N PHE A 75 1.47 6.58 -3.15
CA PHE A 75 0.43 5.86 -2.41
C PHE A 75 0.59 4.34 -2.48
N TRP A 76 0.92 3.79 -3.63
CA TRP A 76 1.12 2.35 -3.77
C TRP A 76 2.37 1.83 -3.05
N PHE A 77 3.52 2.51 -3.15
CA PHE A 77 4.71 2.13 -2.37
C PHE A 77 4.47 2.23 -0.86
N THR A 78 3.76 3.27 -0.42
CA THR A 78 3.42 3.44 0.99
C THR A 78 2.44 2.36 1.46
N SER A 79 1.44 2.03 0.65
CA SER A 79 0.50 0.93 0.89
C SER A 79 1.24 -0.41 1.03
N LEU A 80 2.23 -0.67 0.18
CA LEU A 80 3.04 -1.89 0.19
C LEU A 80 3.84 -1.99 1.50
N GLY A 81 4.47 -0.88 1.92
CA GLY A 81 5.21 -0.81 3.18
C GLY A 81 4.33 -1.11 4.40
N PHE A 82 3.10 -0.60 4.42
CA PHE A 82 2.13 -0.94 5.48
C PHE A 82 1.68 -2.40 5.42
N SER A 83 1.49 -2.97 4.22
CA SER A 83 1.17 -4.39 4.05
C SER A 83 2.26 -5.30 4.60
N PHE A 84 3.53 -5.01 4.30
CA PHE A 84 4.65 -5.74 4.88
C PHE A 84 4.74 -5.57 6.39
N SER A 85 4.53 -4.36 6.90
CA SER A 85 4.49 -4.14 8.35
C SER A 85 3.38 -4.95 9.02
N CYS A 86 2.21 -5.06 8.39
CA CYS A 86 1.10 -5.91 8.83
C CYS A 86 1.44 -7.40 8.86
N ALA A 87 2.36 -7.87 8.00
CA ALA A 87 2.86 -9.25 8.05
C ALA A 87 4.01 -9.44 9.06
N LEU A 88 4.91 -8.47 9.17
CA LEU A 88 6.10 -8.55 10.03
C LEU A 88 5.78 -8.47 11.52
N ILE A 89 4.86 -7.59 11.92
CA ILE A 89 4.53 -7.41 13.35
C ILE A 89 3.96 -8.70 13.97
N PRO A 90 2.89 -9.33 13.42
CA PRO A 90 2.36 -10.56 14.00
C PRO A 90 3.36 -11.72 13.95
N THR A 91 4.18 -11.84 12.90
CA THR A 91 5.21 -12.90 12.84
C THR A 91 6.27 -12.75 13.94
N LEU A 92 6.73 -11.52 14.22
CA LEU A 92 7.62 -11.25 15.35
C LEU A 92 6.96 -11.57 16.70
N VAL A 93 5.71 -11.14 16.90
CA VAL A 93 4.95 -11.43 18.13
C VAL A 93 4.80 -12.93 18.33
N GLU A 94 4.50 -13.68 17.28
CA GLU A 94 4.33 -15.13 17.33
C GLU A 94 5.67 -15.84 17.57
N GLN A 95 6.76 -15.39 16.93
CA GLN A 95 8.10 -15.91 17.18
C GLN A 95 8.52 -15.73 18.64
N TRP A 96 8.34 -14.53 19.20
CA TRP A 96 8.62 -14.27 20.61
C TRP A 96 7.76 -15.16 21.51
N ALA A 97 6.46 -15.23 21.24
CA ALA A 97 5.55 -16.07 22.03
C ALA A 97 6.00 -17.54 22.04
N ARG A 98 6.34 -18.12 20.89
CA ARG A 98 6.81 -19.51 20.79
C ARG A 98 8.12 -19.75 21.53
N GLU A 99 9.10 -18.87 21.35
CA GLU A 99 10.41 -18.98 22.01
C GLU A 99 10.28 -18.95 23.55
N PHE A 100 9.41 -18.08 24.07
CA PHE A 100 9.16 -18.01 25.51
C PHE A 100 8.37 -19.20 26.04
N LEU A 101 7.35 -19.67 25.31
CA LEU A 101 6.60 -20.88 25.69
C LEU A 101 7.52 -22.11 25.72
N HIS A 102 8.39 -22.24 24.72
CA HIS A 102 9.36 -23.35 24.66
C HIS A 102 10.29 -23.34 25.89
N LYS A 103 10.83 -22.17 26.26
CA LYS A 103 11.66 -22.00 27.48
C LYS A 103 10.88 -22.29 28.77
N ALA A 104 9.59 -21.99 28.81
CA ALA A 104 8.74 -22.29 29.95
C ALA A 104 8.43 -23.80 30.08
N ASP A 105 8.26 -24.49 28.95
CA ASP A 105 7.94 -25.92 28.91
C ASP A 105 9.14 -26.82 29.22
N MET A 106 10.36 -26.39 28.89
CA MET A 106 11.60 -27.05 29.32
C MET A 106 11.77 -27.09 30.85
N ARG A 107 11.03 -26.28 31.62
CA ARG A 107 11.08 -26.30 33.09
C ARG A 107 9.93 -27.14 33.65
N SER A 108 10.28 -28.31 34.19
CA SER A 108 9.35 -29.37 34.61
C SER A 108 8.47 -29.05 35.81
N ALA A 109 8.88 -28.12 36.70
CA ALA A 109 8.16 -27.86 37.95
C ALA A 109 6.91 -26.97 37.70
N PRO A 110 5.69 -27.42 38.05
CA PRO A 110 4.44 -26.67 37.83
C PRO A 110 4.45 -25.27 38.45
N GLY A 111 5.08 -25.11 39.63
CA GLY A 111 5.19 -23.82 40.31
C GLY A 111 6.11 -22.82 39.60
N VAL A 112 7.17 -23.30 38.95
CA VAL A 112 8.08 -22.45 38.17
C VAL A 112 7.40 -21.98 36.89
N ARG A 113 6.64 -22.88 36.25
CA ARG A 113 5.85 -22.59 35.06
C ARG A 113 4.79 -21.50 35.33
N ALA A 114 4.05 -21.61 36.42
CA ALA A 114 3.08 -20.58 36.85
C ALA A 114 3.74 -19.20 37.11
N ARG A 115 4.96 -19.19 37.68
CA ARG A 115 5.71 -17.95 37.92
C ARG A 115 6.18 -17.28 36.62
N ILE A 116 6.51 -18.07 35.60
CA ILE A 116 6.87 -17.57 34.27
C ILE A 116 5.64 -16.98 33.56
N PHE A 117 4.49 -17.65 33.61
CA PHE A 117 3.24 -17.14 33.01
C PHE A 117 2.75 -15.85 33.69
N SER A 118 2.84 -15.75 35.01
CA SER A 118 2.49 -14.51 35.71
C SER A 118 3.46 -13.37 35.35
N PHE A 119 4.77 -13.63 35.30
CA PHE A 119 5.75 -12.65 34.81
C PHE A 119 5.45 -12.19 33.37
N LEU A 120 5.06 -13.12 32.49
CA LEU A 120 4.66 -12.81 31.12
C LEU A 120 3.43 -11.91 31.08
N TYR A 121 2.40 -12.21 31.86
CA TYR A 121 1.20 -11.38 31.93
C TYR A 121 1.53 -9.94 32.36
N TYR A 122 2.38 -9.78 33.38
CA TYR A 122 2.87 -8.46 33.78
C TYR A 122 3.72 -7.79 32.69
N GLY A 123 4.55 -8.55 31.98
CA GLY A 123 5.31 -8.06 30.83
C GLY A 123 4.41 -7.57 29.69
N LEU A 124 3.43 -8.37 29.29
CA LEU A 124 2.43 -8.03 28.27
C LEU A 124 1.66 -6.76 28.62
N LYS A 125 1.30 -6.60 29.89
CA LYS A 125 0.63 -5.40 30.40
C LYS A 125 1.58 -4.20 30.45
N LYS A 126 2.83 -4.38 30.86
CA LYS A 126 3.85 -3.30 30.92
C LYS A 126 4.22 -2.78 29.53
N PHE A 127 4.35 -3.66 28.54
CA PHE A 127 4.68 -3.32 27.17
C PHE A 127 3.46 -3.07 26.28
N ASN A 128 2.24 -3.08 26.85
CA ASN A 128 0.97 -2.86 26.14
C ASN A 128 0.84 -3.71 24.85
N MET A 129 1.17 -5.00 24.92
CA MET A 129 1.13 -5.91 23.77
C MET A 129 -0.26 -5.96 23.11
N HIS A 130 -1.33 -5.72 23.88
CA HIS A 130 -2.69 -5.55 23.34
C HIS A 130 -2.76 -4.45 22.27
N LYS A 131 -2.17 -3.28 22.52
CA LYS A 131 -2.15 -2.18 21.56
C LYS A 131 -1.41 -2.55 20.28
N VAL A 132 -0.34 -3.36 20.38
CA VAL A 132 0.40 -3.83 19.19
C VAL A 132 -0.48 -4.71 18.33
N VAL A 133 -1.28 -5.60 18.94
CA VAL A 133 -2.22 -6.47 18.22
C VAL A 133 -3.35 -5.66 17.59
N ASP A 134 -3.87 -4.65 18.29
CA ASP A 134 -4.95 -3.77 17.78
C ASP A 134 -4.48 -2.89 16.60
N VAL A 135 -3.19 -2.57 16.54
CA VAL A 135 -2.56 -1.79 15.48
C VAL A 135 -2.45 -2.59 14.17
N ILE A 136 -2.39 -3.93 14.21
CA ILE A 136 -2.22 -4.77 13.01
C ILE A 136 -3.39 -4.61 12.02
N PRO A 137 -4.67 -4.80 12.42
CA PRO A 137 -5.80 -4.54 11.52
C PRO A 137 -5.87 -3.09 11.03
N LEU A 138 -5.46 -2.14 11.87
CA LEU A 138 -5.44 -0.73 11.50
C LEU A 138 -4.46 -0.44 10.37
N LEU A 139 -3.24 -0.99 10.42
CA LEU A 139 -2.26 -0.88 9.33
C LEU A 139 -2.80 -1.46 8.02
N LEU A 140 -3.50 -2.59 8.11
CA LEU A 140 -4.12 -3.25 6.96
C LEU A 140 -5.20 -2.35 6.33
N HIS A 141 -6.09 -1.77 7.14
CA HIS A 141 -7.11 -0.85 6.63
C HIS A 141 -6.49 0.39 5.99
N VAL A 142 -5.50 1.01 6.64
CA VAL A 142 -4.77 2.16 6.08
C VAL A 142 -4.15 1.80 4.73
N SER A 143 -3.50 0.64 4.65
CA SER A 143 -2.92 0.13 3.41
C SER A 143 -3.95 -0.03 2.29
N LEU A 144 -5.14 -0.56 2.58
CA LEU A 144 -6.24 -0.69 1.61
C LEU A 144 -6.75 0.67 1.13
N PHE A 145 -6.97 1.63 2.03
CA PHE A 145 -7.44 2.96 1.64
C PHE A 145 -6.42 3.68 0.76
N LEU A 146 -5.13 3.58 1.08
CA LEU A 146 -4.06 4.13 0.24
C LEU A 146 -4.04 3.49 -1.15
N PHE A 147 -4.26 2.17 -1.24
CA PHE A 147 -4.31 1.48 -2.52
C PHE A 147 -5.45 1.98 -3.41
N PHE A 148 -6.67 2.06 -2.87
CA PHE A 148 -7.81 2.58 -3.64
C PHE A 148 -7.65 4.06 -4.00
N ALA A 149 -7.06 4.88 -3.12
CA ALA A 149 -6.74 6.27 -3.45
C ALA A 149 -5.74 6.36 -4.62
N GLY A 150 -4.68 5.55 -4.60
CA GLY A 150 -3.74 5.42 -5.72
C GLY A 150 -4.43 4.92 -6.99
N LEU A 151 -5.35 3.96 -6.89
CA LEU A 151 -6.13 3.44 -8.01
C LEU A 151 -6.98 4.53 -8.67
N VAL A 152 -7.71 5.33 -7.88
CA VAL A 152 -8.47 6.47 -8.43
C VAL A 152 -7.53 7.45 -9.13
N ALA A 153 -6.40 7.81 -8.52
CA ALA A 153 -5.41 8.70 -9.13
C ALA A 153 -4.86 8.14 -10.46
N PHE A 154 -4.58 6.83 -10.52
CA PHE A 154 -4.12 6.15 -11.72
C PHE A 154 -5.14 6.18 -12.86
N LEU A 155 -6.44 6.02 -12.54
CA LEU A 155 -7.49 5.95 -13.56
C LEU A 155 -7.89 7.32 -14.13
N ILE A 156 -7.72 8.42 -13.38
CA ILE A 156 -8.08 9.78 -13.84
C ILE A 156 -7.49 10.13 -15.22
N PRO A 157 -6.17 9.99 -15.47
CA PRO A 157 -5.59 10.34 -16.77
C PRO A 157 -5.97 9.36 -17.88
N ILE A 158 -6.36 8.13 -17.54
CA ILE A 158 -6.70 7.08 -18.52
C ILE A 158 -8.15 7.23 -18.99
N ASN A 159 -9.09 7.25 -18.05
CA ASN A 159 -10.51 7.26 -18.36
C ASN A 159 -11.36 7.72 -17.15
N ILE A 160 -11.99 8.89 -17.30
CA ILE A 160 -12.83 9.50 -16.26
C ILE A 160 -13.99 8.61 -15.80
N PRO A 161 -14.79 7.96 -16.68
CA PRO A 161 -15.86 7.08 -16.20
C PRO A 161 -15.35 5.91 -15.35
N MET A 162 -14.23 5.27 -15.73
CA MET A 162 -13.65 4.20 -14.92
C MET A 162 -13.14 4.74 -13.56
N ALA A 163 -12.52 5.92 -13.56
CA ALA A 163 -12.08 6.59 -12.32
C ALA A 163 -13.26 6.91 -11.40
N ALA A 164 -14.39 7.35 -11.96
CA ALA A 164 -15.60 7.67 -11.21
C ALA A 164 -16.20 6.41 -10.54
N VAL A 165 -16.21 5.27 -11.24
CA VAL A 165 -16.66 3.99 -10.66
C VAL A 165 -15.75 3.55 -9.50
N ALA A 166 -14.43 3.65 -9.68
CA ALA A 166 -13.47 3.34 -8.60
C ALA A 166 -13.62 4.29 -7.40
N ALA A 167 -13.84 5.58 -7.64
CA ALA A 167 -14.07 6.57 -6.60
C ALA A 167 -15.40 6.33 -5.85
N PHE A 168 -16.45 5.91 -6.57
CA PHE A 168 -17.72 5.53 -5.96
C PHE A 168 -17.57 4.31 -5.05
N MET A 169 -16.86 3.27 -5.49
CA MET A 169 -16.55 2.11 -4.65
C MET A 169 -15.79 2.52 -3.38
N LEU A 170 -14.75 3.36 -3.52
CA LEU A 170 -13.99 3.89 -2.38
C LEU A 170 -14.89 4.69 -1.42
N ALA A 171 -15.78 5.53 -1.95
CA ALA A 171 -16.73 6.30 -1.15
C ALA A 171 -17.71 5.40 -0.39
N CYS A 172 -18.25 4.35 -1.01
CA CYS A 172 -19.11 3.38 -0.32
C CYS A 172 -18.37 2.68 0.82
N ILE A 173 -17.14 2.22 0.57
CA ILE A 173 -16.33 1.53 1.58
C ILE A 173 -16.00 2.47 2.75
N THR A 174 -15.60 3.72 2.48
CA THR A 174 -15.30 4.70 3.53
C THR A 174 -16.54 5.06 4.34
N VAL A 175 -17.70 5.22 3.71
CA VAL A 175 -18.97 5.50 4.39
C VAL A 175 -19.36 4.33 5.31
N VAL A 176 -19.28 3.10 4.82
CA VAL A 176 -19.57 1.91 5.64
C VAL A 176 -18.58 1.82 6.81
N TYR A 177 -17.28 2.03 6.57
CA TYR A 177 -16.25 2.01 7.61
C TYR A 177 -16.49 3.09 8.68
N ALA A 178 -16.80 4.32 8.25
CA ALA A 178 -17.11 5.42 9.14
C ALA A 178 -18.39 5.15 9.95
N ALA A 179 -19.44 4.62 9.30
CA ALA A 179 -20.67 4.23 9.98
C ALA A 179 -20.38 3.19 11.06
N LEU A 180 -19.65 2.12 10.74
CA LEU A 180 -19.28 1.07 11.70
C LEU A 180 -18.38 1.57 12.84
N THR A 181 -17.59 2.62 12.60
CA THR A 181 -16.73 3.23 13.64
C THR A 181 -17.51 4.20 14.54
N ILE A 182 -18.53 4.89 14.01
CA ILE A 182 -19.32 5.90 14.74
C ILE A 182 -20.52 5.26 15.46
N LEU A 183 -21.09 4.19 14.91
CA LEU A 183 -22.27 3.52 15.47
C LEU A 183 -22.13 3.09 16.94
N PRO A 184 -20.97 2.59 17.42
CA PRO A 184 -20.79 2.20 18.82
C PRO A 184 -20.65 3.42 19.76
N LEU A 185 -20.32 4.60 19.22
CA LEU A 185 -20.30 5.86 19.98
C LEU A 185 -21.71 6.43 20.19
N LEU A 186 -22.64 6.13 19.29
CA LEU A 186 -24.04 6.59 19.37
C LEU A 186 -24.95 5.61 20.12
N TYR A 187 -24.70 4.31 19.98
CA TYR A 187 -25.47 3.25 20.62
C TYR A 187 -24.56 2.34 21.45
N LEU A 188 -24.68 2.42 22.78
CA LEU A 188 -23.89 1.59 23.71
C LEU A 188 -24.14 0.08 23.53
N ASP A 189 -25.29 -0.32 22.98
CA ASP A 189 -25.71 -1.71 22.80
C ASP A 189 -25.27 -2.32 21.45
N CYS A 190 -24.43 -1.62 20.67
CA CYS A 190 -24.06 -2.10 19.34
C CYS A 190 -22.93 -3.16 19.39
N PRO A 191 -23.09 -4.33 18.74
CA PRO A 191 -22.11 -5.42 18.79
C PRO A 191 -20.86 -5.19 17.92
N TYR A 192 -20.87 -4.15 17.07
CA TYR A 192 -19.75 -3.85 16.19
C TYR A 192 -18.66 -3.10 16.97
N ARG A 193 -17.53 -3.76 17.22
CA ARG A 193 -16.31 -3.08 17.69
C ARG A 193 -15.29 -3.03 16.57
N THR A 194 -15.06 -1.83 16.05
CA THR A 194 -13.92 -1.54 15.18
C THR A 194 -12.68 -1.32 16.05
N PRO A 195 -11.44 -1.55 15.57
CA PRO A 195 -10.22 -1.30 16.34
C PRO A 195 -10.02 0.16 16.78
N LEU A 196 -10.84 1.08 16.25
CA LEU A 196 -10.85 2.51 16.58
C LEU A 196 -11.91 2.92 17.62
N SER A 197 -12.82 2.02 18.03
CA SER A 197 -13.91 2.26 18.98
C SER A 197 -13.87 1.29 20.16
#